data_AF-A0AAP0WQ85-F1
#
_entry.id   AF-A0AAP0WQ85-F1
#
_cell.length_a   1.000
_cell.length_b   1.000
_cell.length_c   1.000
_cell.angle_alpha   90.00
_cell.angle_beta   90.00
_cell.angle_gamma   90.00
#
_symmetry.space_group_name_H-M   'P 1'
#
loop_
_entity.id
_entity.type
_entity.pdbx_description
1 polymer ?
#
loop_
_entity_poly.entity_id
_entity_poly.type
_entity_poly.pdbx_seq_one_letter_code
_entity_poly.pdbx_strand_id
1 'polypeptide(L)'
;MEEEEEEEEKSYLSVFVMSASLGVFEKAINYFRTSAPELKEERAMLLEEWLNVESSFGELGDVNLVRVKLPKKLKKRKQIVAEDGPAGYEEYIDYLFPEEAQTTNLKILEAAYRWKKQKVVSDED
;
A
#
# COMPACT_ATOMS: atom_id res chain seq x y z
N MET A 1 23.36 -31.05 -24.00
CA MET A 1 22.35 -30.94 -25.07
C MET A 1 20.96 -31.21 -24.53
N GLU A 2 20.50 -32.44 -24.28
CA GLU A 2 19.14 -32.66 -23.70
C GLU A 2 18.96 -32.04 -22.31
N GLU A 3 19.95 -32.18 -21.40
CA GLU A 3 19.88 -31.56 -20.06
C GLU A 3 19.93 -30.02 -20.10
N GLU A 4 20.66 -29.44 -21.06
CA GLU A 4 20.73 -27.98 -21.24
C GLU A 4 19.43 -27.42 -21.83
N GLU A 5 18.81 -28.14 -22.78
CA GLU A 5 17.51 -27.77 -23.35
C GLU A 5 16.40 -27.85 -22.27
N GLU A 6 16.43 -28.87 -21.40
CA GLU A 6 15.51 -28.96 -20.26
C GLU A 6 15.68 -27.82 -19.24
N GLU A 7 16.92 -27.43 -18.93
CA GLU A 7 17.19 -26.30 -18.03
C GLU A 7 16.72 -24.97 -18.63
N GLU A 8 16.93 -24.79 -19.94
CA GLU A 8 16.46 -23.61 -20.66
C GLU A 8 14.92 -23.54 -20.66
N GLU A 9 14.21 -24.66 -20.91
CA GLU A 9 12.75 -24.72 -20.87
C GLU A 9 12.20 -24.42 -19.46
N LYS A 10 12.82 -24.97 -18.40
CA LYS A 10 12.45 -24.68 -17.00
C LYS A 10 12.64 -23.20 -16.67
N SER A 11 13.72 -22.60 -17.14
CA SER A 11 13.98 -21.16 -16.98
C SER A 11 12.90 -20.31 -17.66
N TYR A 12 12.58 -20.61 -18.92
CA TYR A 12 11.52 -19.91 -19.66
C TYR A 12 10.16 -20.04 -18.98
N LEU A 13 9.78 -21.24 -18.53
CA LEU A 13 8.53 -21.47 -17.83
C LEU A 13 8.46 -20.69 -16.52
N SER A 14 9.56 -20.66 -15.76
CA SER A 14 9.67 -19.87 -14.52
C SER A 14 9.44 -18.38 -14.77
N VAL A 15 10.09 -17.81 -15.79
CA VAL A 15 9.93 -16.39 -16.17
C VAL A 15 8.49 -16.10 -16.60
N PHE A 16 7.87 -17.00 -17.37
CA PHE A 16 6.48 -16.84 -17.80
C PHE A 16 5.50 -16.83 -16.62
N VAL A 17 5.63 -17.79 -15.69
CA VAL A 17 4.78 -17.90 -14.49
C VAL A 17 4.95 -16.67 -13.59
N MET A 18 6.18 -16.19 -13.43
CA MET A 18 6.46 -14.96 -12.68
C MET A 18 5.76 -13.76 -13.32
N SER A 19 5.89 -13.56 -14.64
CA SER A 19 5.23 -12.46 -15.34
C SER A 19 3.70 -12.53 -15.26
N ALA A 20 3.12 -13.74 -15.32
CA ALA A 20 1.68 -13.93 -15.19
C ALA A 20 1.20 -13.59 -13.77
N SER A 21 1.93 -14.05 -12.75
CA SER A 21 1.65 -13.77 -11.34
C SER A 21 1.68 -12.27 -11.06
N LEU A 22 2.71 -11.57 -11.54
CA LEU A 22 2.84 -10.10 -11.44
C LEU A 22 1.57 -9.38 -11.92
N GLY A 23 1.09 -9.75 -13.11
CA GLY A 23 -0.10 -9.13 -13.69
C GLY A 23 -1.39 -9.36 -12.87
N VAL A 24 -1.50 -10.48 -12.14
CA VAL A 24 -2.63 -10.74 -11.25
C VAL A 24 -2.53 -9.91 -9.97
N PHE A 25 -1.36 -9.87 -9.34
CA PHE A 25 -1.12 -9.06 -8.15
C PHE A 25 -1.36 -7.57 -8.41
N GLU A 26 -0.84 -7.03 -9.52
CA GLU A 26 -1.05 -5.63 -9.87
C GLU A 26 -2.53 -5.28 -10.04
N LYS A 27 -3.30 -6.14 -10.73
CA LYS A 27 -4.74 -5.94 -10.90
C LYS A 27 -5.48 -5.95 -9.56
N ALA A 28 -5.16 -6.91 -8.70
CA ALA A 28 -5.80 -7.04 -7.39
C ALA A 28 -5.44 -5.87 -6.46
N ILE A 29 -4.18 -5.43 -6.44
CA ILE A 29 -3.77 -4.24 -5.68
C ILE A 29 -4.45 -2.97 -6.20
N ASN A 30 -4.59 -2.84 -7.52
CA ASN A 30 -5.30 -1.70 -8.09
C ASN A 30 -6.79 -1.71 -7.69
N TYR A 31 -7.44 -2.87 -7.66
CA TYR A 31 -8.82 -3.01 -7.18
C TYR A 31 -8.98 -2.52 -5.73
N PHE A 32 -8.13 -2.98 -4.81
CA PHE A 32 -8.18 -2.50 -3.42
C PHE A 32 -7.89 -1.00 -3.32
N ARG A 33 -7.03 -0.46 -4.19
CA ARG A 33 -6.72 0.97 -4.19
C ARG A 33 -7.90 1.83 -4.68
N THR A 34 -8.62 1.38 -5.71
CA THR A 34 -9.62 2.23 -6.39
C THR A 34 -11.06 1.91 -6.02
N SER A 35 -11.37 0.64 -5.80
CA SER A 35 -12.73 0.13 -5.69
C SER A 35 -13.12 -0.29 -4.27
N ALA A 36 -12.14 -0.68 -3.45
CA ALA A 36 -12.35 -1.06 -2.05
C ALA A 36 -11.28 -0.46 -1.11
N PRO A 37 -11.10 0.87 -1.07
CA PRO A 37 -10.03 1.54 -0.31
C PRO A 37 -10.12 1.37 1.21
N GLU A 38 -11.29 0.97 1.73
CA GLU A 38 -11.51 0.62 3.13
C GLU A 38 -10.94 -0.75 3.52
N LEU A 39 -10.75 -1.66 2.56
CA LEU A 39 -10.21 -3.02 2.76
C LEU A 39 -8.68 -3.02 2.79
N LYS A 40 -8.14 -2.24 3.73
CA LYS A 40 -6.70 -2.01 3.83
C LYS A 40 -5.92 -3.21 4.37
N GLU A 41 -6.55 -4.02 5.22
CA GLU A 41 -5.92 -5.21 5.80
C GLU A 41 -5.73 -6.28 4.73
N GLU A 42 -6.75 -6.53 3.91
CA GLU A 42 -6.73 -7.45 2.78
C GLU A 42 -5.69 -7.03 1.75
N ARG A 43 -5.61 -5.73 1.45
CA ARG A 43 -4.57 -5.18 0.59
C ARG A 43 -3.17 -5.39 1.18
N ALA A 44 -3.00 -5.21 2.49
CA ALA A 44 -1.72 -5.44 3.15
C ALA A 44 -1.32 -6.92 3.09
N MET A 45 -2.25 -7.84 3.39
CA MET A 45 -2.03 -9.29 3.28
C MET A 45 -1.62 -9.70 1.86
N LEU A 46 -2.28 -9.12 0.84
CA LEU A 46 -1.94 -9.41 -0.56
C LEU A 46 -0.52 -8.95 -0.94
N LEU A 47 -0.05 -7.80 -0.42
CA LEU A 47 1.31 -7.34 -0.66
C LEU A 47 2.37 -8.22 0.04
N GLU A 48 2.07 -8.71 1.24
CA GLU A 48 2.95 -9.67 1.93
C GLU A 48 3.04 -10.98 1.14
N GLU A 49 1.93 -11.48 0.61
CA GLU A 49 1.95 -12.69 -0.22
C GLU A 49 2.68 -12.48 -1.54
N TRP A 50 2.51 -11.32 -2.18
CA TRP A 50 3.30 -10.97 -3.36
C TRP A 50 4.81 -10.93 -3.03
N LEU A 51 5.19 -10.37 -1.88
CA LEU A 51 6.57 -10.36 -1.43
C LEU A 51 7.15 -11.77 -1.28
N ASN A 52 6.36 -12.70 -0.73
CA ASN A 52 6.75 -14.11 -0.58
C ASN A 52 6.95 -14.77 -1.95
N VAL A 53 6.05 -14.51 -2.90
CA VAL A 53 6.14 -15.03 -4.27
C VAL A 53 7.41 -14.51 -4.94
N GLU A 54 7.70 -13.21 -4.91
CA GLU A 54 8.94 -12.64 -5.47
C GLU A 54 10.18 -13.26 -4.81
N SER A 55 10.15 -13.44 -3.50
CA SER A 55 11.26 -14.07 -2.78
C SER A 55 11.45 -15.55 -3.16
N SER A 56 10.39 -16.25 -3.57
CA SER A 56 10.46 -17.65 -3.96
C SER A 56 11.17 -17.88 -5.30
N PHE A 57 11.20 -16.87 -6.18
CA PHE A 57 11.89 -16.91 -7.47
C PHE A 57 13.38 -16.56 -7.39
N GLY A 58 13.91 -16.26 -6.20
CA GLY A 58 15.33 -15.98 -6.00
C GLY A 58 15.82 -14.77 -6.79
N GLU A 59 16.83 -14.94 -7.64
CA GLU A 59 17.42 -13.86 -8.45
C GLU A 59 16.51 -13.39 -9.60
N LEU A 60 15.54 -14.21 -10.03
CA LEU A 60 14.60 -13.84 -11.08
C LEU A 60 13.52 -12.88 -10.59
N GLY A 61 13.18 -12.94 -9.30
CA GLY A 61 12.15 -12.11 -8.69
C GLY A 61 12.65 -10.72 -8.30
N ASP A 62 11.71 -9.76 -8.17
CA ASP A 62 12.00 -8.40 -7.70
C ASP A 62 11.28 -8.13 -6.37
N VAL A 63 11.94 -8.50 -5.28
CA VAL A 63 11.46 -8.27 -3.92
C VAL A 63 11.35 -6.76 -3.61
N ASN A 64 12.22 -5.93 -4.22
CA ASN A 64 12.22 -4.48 -3.94
C ASN A 64 11.00 -3.78 -4.52
N LEU A 65 10.50 -4.24 -5.67
CA LEU A 65 9.26 -3.76 -6.28
C LEU A 65 8.07 -3.80 -5.31
N VAL A 66 8.00 -4.83 -4.46
CA VAL A 66 6.92 -5.02 -3.50
C VAL A 66 7.21 -4.35 -2.17
N ARG A 67 8.46 -4.41 -1.69
CA ARG A 67 8.87 -3.79 -0.40
C ARG A 67 8.52 -2.30 -0.32
N VAL A 68 8.71 -1.56 -1.41
CA VAL A 68 8.41 -0.13 -1.45
C VAL A 68 6.92 0.20 -1.39
N LYS A 69 6.05 -0.80 -1.60
CA LYS A 69 4.58 -0.67 -1.56
C LYS A 69 3.99 -1.06 -0.20
N LEU A 70 4.76 -1.73 0.66
CA LEU A 70 4.26 -2.26 1.94
C LEU A 70 3.76 -1.15 2.87
N PRO A 71 2.58 -1.34 3.50
CA PRO A 71 2.03 -0.36 4.42
C PRO A 71 2.71 -0.37 5.79
N LYS A 72 2.60 0.74 6.51
CA LYS A 72 2.92 0.81 7.94
C LYS A 72 1.69 0.47 8.76
N LYS A 73 1.82 -0.48 9.69
CA LYS A 73 0.79 -0.80 10.70
C LYS A 73 0.71 0.30 11.75
N LEU A 74 -0.49 0.82 11.99
CA LEU A 74 -0.80 1.87 12.96
C LEU A 74 -1.83 1.37 13.96
N LYS A 75 -1.64 1.67 15.24
CA LYS A 75 -2.69 1.46 16.26
C LYS A 75 -3.50 2.74 16.39
N LYS A 76 -4.81 2.65 16.13
CA LYS A 76 -5.74 3.78 16.23
C LYS A 76 -6.81 3.50 17.29
N ARG A 77 -7.39 4.58 17.82
CA ARG A 77 -8.46 4.55 18.82
C ARG A 77 -9.70 5.22 18.21
N LYS A 78 -10.81 4.50 18.12
CA LYS A 78 -12.10 5.02 17.68
C LYS A 78 -13.00 5.23 18.89
N GLN A 79 -13.62 6.39 19.01
CA GLN A 79 -14.58 6.63 20.07
C GLN A 79 -15.88 5.85 19.78
N ILE A 80 -16.37 5.13 20.79
CA ILE A 80 -17.65 4.43 20.76
C ILE A 80 -18.71 5.42 21.26
N VAL A 81 -19.76 5.62 20.47
CA VAL A 81 -20.92 6.45 20.84
C VAL A 81 -22.10 5.52 21.08
N ALA A 82 -22.62 5.51 22.31
CA ALA A 82 -23.87 4.86 22.66
C ALA A 82 -25.01 5.88 22.72
N GLU A 83 -26.24 5.39 22.90
CA GLU A 83 -27.47 6.19 22.94
C GLU A 83 -27.44 7.29 24.02
N ASP A 84 -26.75 7.05 25.14
CA ASP A 84 -26.56 7.99 26.26
C ASP A 84 -25.26 8.83 26.18
N GLY A 85 -24.49 8.74 25.08
CA GLY A 85 -23.26 9.49 24.88
C GLY A 85 -21.99 8.62 24.76
N PRO A 86 -20.79 9.19 24.98
CA PRO A 86 -19.51 8.47 24.81
C PRO A 86 -19.40 7.25 25.73
N ALA A 87 -19.37 6.05 25.15
CA ALA A 87 -19.33 4.78 25.90
C ALA A 87 -17.92 4.21 26.06
N GLY A 88 -16.93 4.70 25.30
CA GLY A 88 -15.54 4.24 25.42
C GLY A 88 -14.70 4.49 24.18
N TYR A 89 -13.55 3.82 24.10
CA TYR A 89 -12.67 3.80 22.93
C TYR A 89 -12.38 2.36 22.52
N GLU A 90 -12.49 2.07 21.22
CA GLU A 90 -12.07 0.81 20.61
C GLU A 90 -10.70 0.98 19.95
N GLU A 91 -9.76 0.09 20.28
CA GLU A 91 -8.47 0.02 19.59
C GLU A 91 -8.59 -0.83 18.33
N TYR A 92 -8.16 -0.28 17.19
CA TYR A 92 -8.14 -0.99 15.92
C TYR A 92 -6.81 -0.78 15.19
N ILE A 93 -6.44 -1.74 14.35
CA ILE A 93 -5.26 -1.64 13.49
C ILE A 93 -5.69 -0.97 12.20
N ASP A 94 -4.92 0.05 11.81
CA ASP A 94 -5.04 0.69 10.51
C ASP A 94 -3.72 0.56 9.74
N TYR A 95 -3.78 0.76 8.43
CA TYR A 95 -2.65 0.65 7.54
C TYR A 95 -2.46 1.97 6.79
N LEU A 96 -1.23 2.47 6.82
CA LEU A 96 -0.83 3.65 6.05
C LEU A 96 0.05 3.23 4.88
N PHE A 97 -0.46 3.36 3.67
CA PHE A 97 0.30 3.04 2.47
C PHE A 97 1.28 4.17 2.09
N PRO A 98 2.43 3.85 1.49
CA PRO A 98 3.43 4.85 1.09
C PRO A 98 2.87 5.98 0.20
N GLU A 99 1.97 5.68 -0.73
CA GLU A 99 1.34 6.69 -1.58
C GLU A 99 0.40 7.63 -0.80
N GLU A 100 -0.23 7.15 0.27
CA GLU A 100 -1.13 7.97 1.10
C GLU A 100 -0.33 8.98 1.95
N ALA A 101 0.87 8.59 2.39
CA ALA A 101 1.75 9.45 3.18
C ALA A 101 2.17 10.71 2.41
N GLN A 102 2.48 10.58 1.11
CA GLN A 102 2.83 11.73 0.26
C GLN A 102 1.68 12.73 0.14
N THR A 103 0.44 12.24 -0.06
CA THR A 103 -0.74 13.14 -0.19
C THR A 103 -1.01 13.95 1.08
N THR A 104 -0.72 13.38 2.26
CA THR A 104 -0.97 14.04 3.54
C THR A 104 0.00 15.21 3.75
N ASN A 105 1.28 15.05 3.41
CA ASN A 105 2.29 16.10 3.53
C ASN A 105 1.95 17.32 2.66
N LEU A 106 1.45 17.10 1.43
CA LEU A 106 1.08 18.18 0.52
C LEU A 106 -0.08 19.03 1.05
N LYS A 107 -1.09 18.40 1.67
CA LYS A 107 -2.24 19.11 2.27
C LYS A 107 -1.83 20.02 3.43
N ILE A 108 -0.85 19.60 4.22
CA ILE A 108 -0.31 20.41 5.33
C ILE A 108 0.39 21.67 4.78
N LEU A 109 1.19 21.53 3.73
CA LEU A 109 1.87 22.66 3.08
C LEU A 109 0.86 23.64 2.46
N GLU A 110 -0.18 23.13 1.80
CA GLU A 110 -1.24 23.96 1.25
C GLU A 110 -2.00 24.75 2.34
N ALA A 111 -2.34 24.08 3.45
CA ALA A 111 -2.98 24.72 4.59
C ALA A 111 -2.10 25.83 5.20
N ALA A 112 -0.78 25.59 5.34
CA ALA A 112 0.17 26.58 5.81
C ALA A 112 0.26 27.80 4.87
N TYR A 113 0.26 27.57 3.55
CA TYR A 113 0.25 28.64 2.55
C TYR A 113 -1.02 29.50 2.66
N ARG A 114 -2.19 28.87 2.79
CA ARG A 114 -3.47 29.57 2.97
C ARG A 114 -3.49 30.40 4.25
N TRP A 115 -2.98 29.86 5.36
CA TRP A 115 -2.87 30.58 6.63
C TRP A 115 -1.97 31.82 6.52
N LYS A 116 -0.81 31.68 5.87
CA LYS A 116 0.08 32.82 5.60
C LYS A 116 -0.61 33.90 4.77
N LYS A 117 -1.35 33.51 3.72
CA LYS A 117 -2.08 34.46 2.87
C LYS A 117 -3.16 35.22 3.65
N GLN A 118 -3.88 34.56 4.55
CA GLN A 118 -4.89 35.21 5.41
C GLN A 118 -4.27 36.24 6.36
N LYS A 119 -3.10 35.93 6.93
CA LYS A 119 -2.36 36.86 7.81
C LYS A 119 -1.94 38.13 7.09
N VAL A 120 -1.45 38.02 5.85
CA VAL A 120 -1.03 39.19 5.05
C VAL A 120 -2.22 40.06 4.69
N VAL A 121 -3.35 39.46 4.27
CA VAL A 121 -4.58 40.21 3.96
C VAL A 121 -5.15 40.92 5.19
N SER A 122 -5.03 40.34 6.38
CA SER A 122 -5.51 40.99 7.62
C SER A 122 -4.61 42.11 8.16
N ASP A 123 -3.36 42.24 7.70
CA ASP A 123 -2.42 43.30 8.09
C ASP A 123 -2.46 44.52 7.14
N GLU A 124 -3.19 44.42 6.01
CA GLU A 124 -3.34 45.50 5.00
C GLU A 124 -4.69 46.26 5.08
N ASP A 125 -5.53 45.97 6.09
CA ASP A 125 -6.74 46.73 6.50
C ASP A 125 -6.53 47.38 7.88
#